data_AF-A0A936DHC0-F1
#
_entry.id   AF-A0A936DHC0-F1
#
_cell.length_a   1.000
_cell.length_b   1.000
_cell.length_c   1.000
_cell.angle_alpha   90.00
_cell.angle_beta   90.00
_cell.angle_gamma   90.00
#
_symmetry.space_group_name_H-M   'P 1'
#
loop_
_entity.id
_entity.type
_entity.pdbx_description
1 polymer ?
#
loop_
_entity_poly.entity_id
_entity_poly.type
_entity_poly.pdbx_seq_one_letter_code
_entity_poly.pdbx_strand_id
1 'polypeptide(L)'
;MFAAYLLAARGIGNCYPVSVFDMYQGRGDETAARVMVRDVGGAVLELEEFEDYSCFPRLPMITEVKRYCPAAHQPLDYVTRDQQQLLERRITATPHADGEEVAIVSRAFFLAEQPLVTQDCVIARCTAKRRSPP
;
A
#
# COMPACT_ATOMS: atom_id res chain seq x y z
N MET A 1 -2.64 -16.25 -28.91
CA MET A 1 -3.73 -15.67 -28.09
C MET A 1 -3.58 -15.93 -26.58
N PHE A 2 -2.41 -16.39 -26.08
CA PHE A 2 -2.13 -16.53 -24.63
C PHE A 2 -1.12 -15.48 -24.10
N ALA A 3 -0.23 -14.98 -24.97
CA ALA A 3 0.82 -14.01 -24.57
C ALA A 3 0.26 -12.61 -24.23
N ALA A 4 -0.80 -12.16 -24.93
CA ALA A 4 -1.46 -10.89 -24.62
C ALA A 4 -2.17 -10.91 -23.25
N TYR A 5 -2.68 -12.08 -22.83
CA TYR A 5 -3.31 -12.23 -21.52
C TYR A 5 -2.30 -12.15 -20.37
N LEU A 6 -1.08 -12.66 -20.55
CA LEU A 6 -0.02 -12.57 -19.54
C LEU A 6 0.57 -11.16 -19.42
N LEU A 7 0.68 -10.41 -20.52
CA LEU A 7 1.07 -9.00 -20.49
C LEU A 7 -0.01 -8.12 -19.87
N ALA A 8 -1.28 -8.38 -20.20
CA ALA A 8 -2.40 -7.76 -19.52
C ALA A 8 -2.44 -8.16 -18.04
N ALA A 9 -2.17 -9.41 -17.65
CA ALA A 9 -2.19 -9.84 -16.26
C ALA A 9 -0.97 -9.33 -15.44
N ARG A 10 0.17 -9.04 -16.08
CA ARG A 10 1.31 -8.34 -15.43
C ARG A 10 1.11 -6.84 -15.35
N GLY A 11 0.40 -6.25 -16.31
CA GLY A 11 0.06 -4.82 -16.35
C GLY A 11 -1.21 -4.46 -15.57
N ILE A 12 -2.12 -5.42 -15.41
CA ILE A 12 -3.16 -5.48 -14.38
C ILE A 12 -2.45 -6.04 -13.14
N GLY A 13 -1.49 -5.28 -12.63
CA GLY A 13 -1.38 -5.19 -11.19
C GLY A 13 -2.74 -4.76 -10.63
N ASN A 14 -2.83 -4.57 -9.33
CA ASN A 14 -4.02 -4.05 -8.68
C ASN A 14 -4.20 -2.54 -9.04
N CYS A 15 -4.24 -2.22 -10.35
CA CYS A 15 -3.97 -0.95 -11.04
C CYS A 15 -5.19 -0.02 -11.09
N TYR A 16 -6.10 -0.20 -10.15
CA TYR A 16 -7.12 0.78 -9.84
C TYR A 16 -7.12 0.92 -8.32
N PRO A 17 -7.37 2.11 -7.75
CA PRO A 17 -7.31 2.35 -6.31
C PRO A 17 -8.20 1.43 -5.45
N VAL A 18 -9.04 0.64 -6.13
CA VAL A 18 -10.05 -0.28 -5.68
C VAL A 18 -9.79 -1.55 -6.49
N SER A 19 -9.40 -2.67 -5.88
CA SER A 19 -9.49 -3.95 -6.57
C SER A 19 -10.92 -4.10 -7.09
N VAL A 20 -11.15 -4.75 -8.23
CA VAL A 20 -12.52 -4.97 -8.73
C VAL A 20 -13.40 -5.63 -7.65
N PHE A 21 -12.81 -6.42 -6.74
CA PHE A 21 -13.48 -7.02 -5.58
C PHE A 21 -13.82 -6.03 -4.46
N ASP A 22 -13.04 -4.96 -4.26
CA ASP A 22 -13.30 -3.92 -3.26
C ASP A 22 -14.58 -3.13 -3.58
N MET A 23 -14.85 -2.91 -4.87
CA MET A 23 -16.03 -2.18 -5.35
C MET A 23 -17.36 -2.91 -5.04
N TYR A 24 -17.34 -4.24 -4.95
CA TYR A 24 -18.56 -5.05 -4.73
C TYR A 24 -18.90 -5.27 -3.25
N GLN A 25 -18.06 -4.84 -2.30
CA GLN A 25 -18.28 -5.08 -0.86
C GLN A 25 -18.96 -3.93 -0.10
N GLY A 26 -19.39 -2.87 -0.79
CA GLY A 26 -20.38 -1.92 -0.25
C GLY A 26 -19.94 -1.10 0.97
N ARG A 27 -18.63 -0.87 1.17
CA ARG A 27 -18.12 0.08 2.17
C ARG A 27 -17.77 1.40 1.49
N GLY A 28 -18.69 2.37 1.60
CA GLY A 28 -18.47 3.80 1.32
C GLY A 28 -18.38 4.15 -0.17
N ASP A 29 -19.51 4.51 -0.77
CA ASP A 29 -19.65 4.87 -2.20
C ASP A 29 -18.72 6.01 -2.66
N GLU A 30 -18.13 6.75 -1.71
CA GLU A 30 -17.39 7.98 -1.96
C GLU A 30 -15.91 7.90 -1.55
N THR A 31 -15.46 6.86 -0.84
CA THR A 31 -14.06 6.77 -0.36
C THR A 31 -13.52 5.35 -0.37
N ALA A 32 -12.32 5.17 -0.93
CA ALA A 32 -11.54 3.94 -0.83
C ALA A 32 -10.21 4.19 -0.11
N ALA A 33 -9.64 3.16 0.53
CA ALA A 33 -8.35 3.28 1.19
C ALA A 33 -7.46 2.07 0.98
N ARG A 34 -6.14 2.31 0.91
CA ARG A 34 -5.13 1.28 0.70
C ARG A 34 -3.81 1.64 1.36
N VAL A 35 -3.10 0.65 1.89
CA VAL A 35 -1.73 0.87 2.38
C VAL A 35 -0.76 0.89 1.21
N MET A 36 0.10 1.91 1.19
CA MET A 36 1.10 2.14 0.15
C MET A 36 2.43 2.58 0.78
N VAL A 37 3.46 2.68 -0.04
CA VAL A 37 4.79 3.18 0.36
C VAL A 37 5.04 4.51 -0.34
N ARG A 38 5.40 5.53 0.42
CA ARG A 38 5.84 6.82 -0.10
C ARG A 38 7.34 6.96 0.07
N ASP A 39 8.06 7.18 -1.01
CA ASP A 39 9.51 7.41 -0.98
C ASP A 39 9.87 8.86 -0.62
N VAL A 40 11.16 9.14 -0.48
CA VAL A 40 11.69 10.50 -0.22
C VAL A 40 11.40 11.50 -1.34
N GLY A 41 11.20 11.02 -2.57
CA GLY A 41 10.81 11.83 -3.73
C GLY A 41 9.32 12.16 -3.75
N GLY A 42 8.53 11.59 -2.84
CA GLY A 42 7.08 11.75 -2.78
C GLY A 42 6.32 10.83 -3.74
N ALA A 43 6.99 9.93 -4.46
CA ALA A 43 6.31 8.94 -5.27
C ALA A 43 5.65 7.90 -4.36
N VAL A 44 4.48 7.43 -4.76
CA VAL A 44 3.71 6.44 -3.99
C VAL A 44 3.52 5.17 -4.78
N LEU A 45 3.93 4.07 -4.16
CA LEU A 45 4.18 2.78 -4.76
C LEU A 45 3.51 1.70 -3.91
N GLU A 46 3.28 0.53 -4.52
CA GLU A 46 2.71 -0.61 -3.82
C GLU A 46 3.72 -1.27 -2.88
N LEU A 47 3.24 -1.94 -1.83
CA LEU A 47 4.10 -2.67 -0.90
C LEU A 47 4.91 -3.78 -1.61
N GLU A 48 4.39 -4.30 -2.72
CA GLU A 48 4.99 -5.38 -3.48
C GLU A 48 6.27 -4.98 -4.24
N GLU A 49 6.48 -3.68 -4.46
CA GLU A 49 7.64 -3.14 -5.20
C GLU A 49 8.95 -3.18 -4.40
N PHE A 50 8.89 -3.46 -3.10
CA PHE A 50 10.06 -3.51 -2.22
C PHE A 50 10.32 -4.94 -1.75
N GLU A 51 11.58 -5.36 -1.74
CA GLU A 51 11.99 -6.70 -1.31
C GLU A 51 11.75 -6.91 0.19
N ASP A 52 12.17 -5.94 1.01
CA ASP A 52 12.14 -5.99 2.45
C ASP A 52 11.97 -4.58 3.06
N TYR A 53 11.64 -4.55 4.35
CA TYR A 53 11.38 -3.36 5.15
C TYR A 53 12.01 -3.49 6.52
N SER A 54 12.68 -2.43 6.98
CA SER A 54 13.11 -2.29 8.37
C SER A 54 12.48 -1.07 9.00
N CYS A 55 11.64 -1.29 10.00
CA CYS A 55 10.87 -0.24 10.66
C CYS A 55 11.24 -0.20 12.16
N PHE A 56 11.83 0.91 12.61
CA PHE A 56 12.20 1.13 14.01
C PHE A 56 11.59 2.46 14.52
N PRO A 57 11.11 2.55 15.78
CA PRO A 57 11.14 1.55 16.85
C PRO A 57 9.96 0.57 16.87
N ARG A 58 8.94 0.79 16.02
CA ARG A 58 7.71 -0.01 16.04
C ARG A 58 7.41 -0.57 14.66
N LEU A 59 7.11 -1.87 14.62
CA LEU A 59 6.60 -2.51 13.41
C LEU A 59 5.21 -1.94 13.08
N PRO A 60 4.93 -1.61 11.80
CA PRO A 60 3.63 -1.11 11.41
C PRO A 60 2.58 -2.20 11.62
N MET A 61 1.49 -1.85 12.31
CA MET A 61 0.31 -2.70 12.44
C MET A 61 -0.79 -2.10 11.57
N ILE A 62 -0.92 -2.61 10.34
CA ILE A 62 -1.93 -2.17 9.38
C ILE A 62 -3.34 -2.42 9.93
N THR A 63 -3.52 -3.49 10.70
CA THR A 63 -4.76 -3.79 11.44
C THR A 63 -5.14 -2.71 12.48
N GLU A 64 -4.20 -1.86 12.87
CA GLU A 64 -4.41 -0.74 13.79
C GLU A 64 -4.50 0.62 13.08
N VAL A 65 -4.63 0.69 11.74
CA VAL A 65 -4.72 1.97 10.99
C VAL A 65 -5.76 2.92 11.59
N LYS A 66 -6.90 2.40 12.06
CA LYS A 66 -7.96 3.17 12.75
C LYS A 66 -7.50 3.94 14.00
N ARG A 67 -6.36 3.57 14.58
CA ARG A 67 -5.76 4.21 15.76
C ARG A 67 -4.92 5.44 15.38
N TYR A 68 -4.37 5.45 14.16
CA TYR A 68 -3.44 6.48 13.70
C TYR A 68 -4.05 7.41 12.66
N CYS A 69 -5.04 6.92 11.91
CA CYS A 69 -5.59 7.59 10.74
C CYS A 69 -7.11 7.79 10.83
N PRO A 70 -7.63 8.85 10.20
CA PRO A 70 -9.08 9.08 10.08
C PRO A 70 -9.81 7.92 9.38
N ALA A 71 -11.14 7.87 9.54
CA ALA A 71 -11.97 6.81 9.00
C ALA A 71 -11.82 6.60 7.47
N ALA A 72 -11.64 7.69 6.71
CA ALA A 72 -11.45 7.65 5.26
C ALA A 72 -10.18 6.88 4.82
N HIS A 73 -9.25 6.63 5.74
CA HIS A 73 -8.02 5.88 5.50
C HIS A 73 -8.12 4.42 5.93
N GLN A 74 -9.29 3.91 6.30
CA GLN A 74 -9.43 2.52 6.75
C GLN A 74 -9.63 1.61 5.52
N PRO A 75 -8.65 0.75 5.17
CA PRO A 75 -8.85 -0.20 4.08
C PRO A 75 -9.90 -1.24 4.46
N LEU A 76 -10.42 -1.98 3.48
CA LEU A 76 -11.28 -3.12 3.77
C LEU A 76 -10.54 -4.17 4.62
N ASP A 77 -11.27 -4.90 5.46
CA ASP A 77 -10.68 -5.79 6.46
C ASP A 77 -9.83 -6.90 5.81
N TYR A 78 -10.26 -7.42 4.65
CA TYR A 78 -9.51 -8.46 3.93
C TYR A 78 -8.22 -7.88 3.30
N VAL A 79 -8.28 -6.67 2.72
CA VAL A 79 -7.11 -5.96 2.18
C VAL A 79 -6.11 -5.69 3.31
N THR A 80 -6.60 -5.19 4.44
CA THR A 80 -5.81 -4.95 5.66
C THR A 80 -5.06 -6.21 6.08
N ARG A 81 -5.74 -7.35 6.12
CA ARG A 81 -5.13 -8.64 6.49
C ARG A 81 -4.07 -9.09 5.49
N ASP A 82 -4.35 -8.99 4.20
CA ASP A 82 -3.43 -9.45 3.16
C ASP A 82 -2.17 -8.56 3.11
N GLN A 83 -2.33 -7.25 3.23
CA GLN A 83 -1.22 -6.29 3.32
C GLN A 83 -0.42 -6.46 4.61
N GLN A 84 -1.07 -6.75 5.74
CA GLN A 84 -0.39 -7.07 7.00
C GLN A 84 0.48 -8.32 6.84
N GLN A 85 -0.05 -9.40 6.26
CA GLN A 85 0.71 -10.63 6.03
C GLN A 85 1.88 -10.41 5.06
N LEU A 86 1.70 -9.61 4.01
CA LEU A 86 2.77 -9.25 3.09
C LEU A 86 3.91 -8.52 3.82
N LEU A 87 3.57 -7.52 4.61
CA LEU A 87 4.52 -6.72 5.37
C LEU A 87 5.26 -7.59 6.40
N GLU A 88 4.56 -8.44 7.15
CA GLU A 88 5.17 -9.37 8.12
C GLU A 88 6.20 -10.31 7.50
N ARG A 89 5.96 -10.78 6.26
CA ARG A 89 6.91 -11.65 5.53
C ARG A 89 8.15 -10.90 5.02
N ARG A 90 8.07 -9.57 4.91
CA ARG A 90 9.12 -8.72 4.35
C ARG A 90 9.80 -7.84 5.40
N ILE A 91 9.37 -7.90 6.66
CA ILE A 91 10.01 -7.17 7.75
C ILE A 91 11.36 -7.81 8.12
N THR A 92 12.38 -6.97 8.24
CA THR A 92 13.72 -7.34 8.70
C THR A 92 14.11 -6.47 9.91
N ALA A 93 14.82 -7.08 10.86
CA ALA A 93 15.28 -6.38 12.07
C ALA A 93 16.43 -5.39 11.78
N THR A 94 17.16 -5.60 10.68
CA THR A 94 18.33 -4.80 10.31
C THR A 94 18.06 -4.08 9.00
N PRO A 95 18.22 -2.74 8.94
CA PRO A 95 18.13 -2.01 7.69
C PRO A 95 19.16 -2.48 6.67
N HIS A 96 18.77 -2.51 5.41
CA HIS A 96 19.69 -2.78 4.31
C HIS A 96 20.65 -1.60 4.11
N ALA A 97 21.92 -1.90 3.84
CA ALA A 97 22.93 -0.87 3.58
C ALA A 97 22.62 -0.04 2.32
N ASP A 98 21.95 -0.66 1.35
CA ASP A 98 21.43 -0.06 0.11
C ASP A 98 19.94 0.29 0.18
N GLY A 99 19.33 0.24 1.36
CA GLY A 99 17.93 0.60 1.57
C GLY A 99 17.69 2.11 1.53
N GLU A 100 16.51 2.52 1.07
CA GLU A 100 16.08 3.92 1.04
C GLU A 100 15.06 4.22 2.14
N GLU A 101 15.02 5.47 2.61
CA GLU A 101 14.00 5.91 3.55
C GLU A 101 12.63 5.97 2.87
N VAL A 102 11.63 5.41 3.54
CA VAL A 102 10.24 5.39 3.07
C VAL A 102 9.25 5.60 4.21
N ALA A 103 8.05 6.04 3.87
CA ALA A 103 6.92 6.05 4.77
C ALA A 103 5.88 5.03 4.31
N ILE A 104 5.46 4.14 5.22
CA ILE A 104 4.26 3.33 4.99
C ILE A 104 3.07 4.20 5.33
N VAL A 105 2.18 4.40 4.36
CA VAL A 105 1.02 5.29 4.46
C VAL A 105 -0.26 4.51 4.22
N SER A 106 -1.36 4.91 4.86
CA SER A 106 -2.69 4.61 4.34
C SER A 106 -3.13 5.77 3.46
N ARG A 107 -3.34 5.51 2.17
CA ARG A 107 -3.84 6.48 1.20
C ARG A 107 -5.35 6.35 1.08
N ALA A 108 -6.06 7.45 1.31
CA ALA A 108 -7.47 7.61 1.02
C ALA A 108 -7.65 8.17 -0.40
N PHE A 109 -8.66 7.66 -1.11
CA PHE A 109 -9.09 8.07 -2.45
C PHE A 109 -10.53 8.53 -2.35
N PHE A 110 -10.78 9.82 -2.63
CA PHE A 110 -12.11 10.42 -2.58
C PHE A 110 -12.76 10.32 -3.96
N LEU A 111 -13.55 9.27 -4.16
CA LEU A 111 -14.08 8.84 -5.46
C LEU A 111 -15.17 9.78 -6.00
N ALA A 112 -15.83 10.55 -5.13
CA ALA A 112 -16.84 11.54 -5.51
C ALA A 112 -16.23 12.85 -6.05
N GLU A 113 -14.92 13.07 -5.85
CA GLU A 113 -14.24 14.31 -6.23
C GLU A 113 -13.61 14.22 -7.62
N GLN A 114 -13.68 15.32 -8.38
CA GLN A 114 -13.01 15.46 -9.67
C GLN A 114 -12.20 16.77 -9.71
N PRO A 115 -10.88 16.73 -9.95
CA PRO A 115 -10.06 15.53 -10.18
C PRO A 115 -9.99 14.63 -8.94
N LEU A 116 -9.62 13.36 -9.12
CA LEU A 116 -9.51 12.40 -8.01
C LEU A 116 -8.62 12.97 -6.91
N VAL A 117 -9.20 13.19 -5.73
CA VAL A 117 -8.46 13.68 -4.56
C VAL A 117 -7.92 12.49 -3.78
N THR A 118 -6.67 12.61 -3.36
CA THR A 118 -6.00 11.60 -2.52
C THR A 118 -5.39 12.27 -1.30
N GLN A 119 -5.39 11.55 -0.18
CA GLN A 119 -4.76 12.01 1.05
C GLN A 119 -3.98 10.86 1.69
N ASP A 120 -2.77 11.15 2.17
CA ASP A 120 -1.92 10.17 2.84
C ASP A 120 -1.96 10.38 4.35
N CYS A 121 -2.11 9.28 5.08
CA CYS A 121 -1.86 9.23 6.52
C CYS A 121 -0.66 8.32 6.79
N VAL A 122 0.38 8.84 7.46
CA VAL A 122 1.60 8.07 7.76
C VAL A 122 1.32 7.10 8.91
N ILE A 123 1.54 5.81 8.65
CA ILE A 123 1.42 4.72 9.63
C ILE A 123 2.78 4.48 10.31
N ALA A 124 3.85 4.44 9.51
CA ALA A 124 5.20 4.18 9.98
C ALA A 124 6.25 4.78 9.04
N ARG A 125 7.46 4.99 9.56
CA ARG A 125 8.65 5.34 8.79
C ARG A 125 9.62 4.17 8.86
N CYS A 126 10.18 3.80 7.72
CA CYS A 126 10.99 2.62 7.56
C CYS A 126 12.15 2.90 6.59
N THR A 127 13.09 1.97 6.54
CA THR A 127 14.01 1.82 5.41
C THR A 127 13.54 0.63 4.59
N ALA A 128 13.53 0.72 3.27
CA ALA A 128 13.10 -0.37 2.41
C ALA A 128 14.07 -0.55 1.24
N LYS A 129 14.25 -1.80 0.80
CA LYS A 129 15.04 -2.09 -0.39
C LYS A 129 14.11 -2.31 -1.58
N ARG A 130 14.29 -1.55 -2.66
CA ARG A 130 13.51 -1.77 -3.89
C ARG A 130 13.81 -3.13 -4.49
N ARG A 131 12.77 -3.80 -4.98
CA ARG A 131 12.95 -5.00 -5.78
C ARG A 131 13.57 -4.60 -7.12
N SER A 132 14.67 -5.24 -7.50
CA SER A 132 15.22 -5.07 -8.84
C SER A 132 14.23 -5.62 -9.88
N PRO A 133 13.99 -4.90 -10.99
CA PRO A 133 13.22 -5.46 -12.09
C PRO A 133 13.91 -6.74 -12.60
N PRO A 134 13.13 -7.77 -12.99
CA PRO A 134 13.67 -9.02 -13.51
C PRO A 134 14.34 -8.87 -14.87
#